data_AF-A0A3A0E114-F1
#
_entry.id   AF-A0A3A0E114-F1
#
_cell.length_a   1.000
_cell.length_b   1.000
_cell.length_c   1.000
_cell.angle_alpha   90.00
_cell.angle_beta   90.00
_cell.angle_gamma   90.00
#
_symmetry.space_group_name_H-M   'P 1'
#
loop_
_entity.id
_entity.type
_entity.pdbx_description
1 polymer ?
#
loop_
_entity_poly.entity_id
_entity_poly.type
_entity_poly.pdbx_seq_one_letter_code
_entity_poly.pdbx_strand_id
1 'polypeptide(L)'
;MERLKRKEPNMNSLLNRAAVPLLLVLVACGRFSLAAEPITGKVTHVTLYRGQAQVTRLAAIDGAAGRLEVVVSNLPEQIVPNSLFAEGDDNVEIRAVRFRTRAVGEEPREEVRALDVQLRDTQRQIELAQKRQALLGKRTEYLAKLEGFVAPTAQTDLAKGVLDAEALERITTFAFDQHETIAKEEVELAKQLQELAEQLELLNRQRAEITAGASQTIREAVMFLQKHAEGPAEVRLNYLVNSCGWSPSY
;
A
#
# COMPACT_ATOMS: atom_id res chain seq x y z
N MET A 1 10.38 54.84 -98.29
CA MET A 1 8.98 55.30 -98.21
C MET A 1 8.17 54.02 -98.13
N GLU A 2 7.63 53.62 -96.99
CA GLU A 2 6.44 54.18 -96.37
C GLU A 2 6.40 53.86 -94.86
N ARG A 3 5.84 54.79 -94.10
CA ARG A 3 5.62 54.71 -92.66
C ARG A 3 4.27 54.06 -92.35
N LEU A 4 4.15 53.67 -91.07
CA LEU A 4 2.94 53.46 -90.27
C LEU A 4 2.31 52.06 -90.30
N LYS A 5 2.46 51.37 -89.16
CA LYS A 5 1.27 50.98 -88.41
C LYS A 5 1.50 51.09 -86.90
N ARG A 6 0.81 52.07 -86.33
CA ARG A 6 0.56 52.31 -84.91
C ARG A 6 -0.54 51.35 -84.47
N LYS A 7 -0.44 50.78 -83.25
CA LYS A 7 -1.48 50.80 -82.19
C LYS A 7 -1.13 49.78 -81.09
N GLU A 8 -0.54 50.27 -80.00
CA GLU A 8 -0.78 49.68 -78.68
C GLU A 8 -1.99 50.37 -78.04
N PRO A 9 -2.65 49.70 -77.09
CA PRO A 9 -2.62 50.29 -75.76
C PRO A 9 -2.44 49.26 -74.62
N ASN A 10 -1.45 49.53 -73.78
CA ASN A 10 -1.47 49.56 -72.31
C ASN A 10 -2.40 48.58 -71.57
N MET A 11 -1.77 47.53 -71.04
CA MET A 11 -2.32 46.67 -70.01
C MET A 11 -1.77 47.12 -68.65
N ASN A 12 -2.37 48.17 -68.09
CA ASN A 12 -2.17 48.58 -66.70
C ASN A 12 -3.49 48.46 -65.93
N SER A 13 -3.36 47.96 -64.70
CA SER A 13 -4.36 47.93 -63.63
C SER A 13 -5.43 46.83 -63.71
N LEU A 14 -5.21 45.75 -62.95
CA LEU A 14 -5.85 45.54 -61.64
C LEU A 14 -5.65 44.06 -61.27
N LEU A 15 -4.53 43.79 -60.60
CA LEU A 15 -4.32 42.59 -59.79
C LEU A 15 -5.40 42.56 -58.70
N ASN A 16 -6.44 41.74 -58.86
CA ASN A 16 -7.40 41.50 -57.80
C ASN A 16 -7.74 39.99 -57.69
N ARG A 17 -7.01 39.34 -56.79
CA ARG A 17 -7.52 38.47 -55.71
C ARG A 17 -8.50 37.36 -56.10
N ALA A 18 -7.97 36.14 -56.20
CA ALA A 18 -8.67 34.91 -55.82
C ALA A 18 -7.69 33.98 -55.10
N ALA A 19 -7.37 34.31 -53.85
CA ALA A 19 -6.68 33.41 -52.93
C ALA A 19 -7.76 32.57 -52.23
N VAL A 20 -7.86 31.29 -52.61
CA VAL A 20 -8.68 30.29 -51.93
C VAL A 20 -8.05 30.02 -50.56
N PRO A 21 -8.77 30.17 -49.44
CA PRO A 21 -8.18 29.97 -48.13
C PRO A 21 -8.05 28.47 -47.83
N LEU A 22 -6.83 28.07 -47.48
CA LEU A 22 -6.49 26.81 -46.83
C LEU A 22 -7.27 26.75 -45.50
N LEU A 23 -8.29 25.90 -45.44
CA LEU A 23 -9.05 25.65 -44.21
C LEU A 23 -8.15 24.92 -43.21
N LEU A 24 -7.50 25.70 -42.35
CA LEU A 24 -6.71 25.22 -41.23
C LEU A 24 -7.69 24.70 -40.17
N VAL A 25 -7.93 23.38 -40.18
CA VAL A 25 -8.68 22.70 -39.14
C VAL A 25 -7.88 22.82 -37.85
N LEU A 26 -8.25 23.82 -37.04
CA LEU A 26 -7.79 23.99 -35.68
C LEU A 26 -8.40 22.82 -34.89
N VAL A 27 -7.67 21.71 -34.80
CA VAL A 27 -7.95 20.66 -33.83
C VAL A 27 -7.82 21.32 -32.46
N ALA A 28 -8.98 21.67 -31.90
CA ALA A 28 -9.11 22.08 -30.51
C ALA A 28 -8.61 20.89 -29.68
N CYS A 29 -7.32 20.95 -29.33
CA CYS A 29 -6.72 20.07 -28.37
C CYS A 29 -7.49 20.30 -27.08
N GLY A 30 -8.45 19.42 -26.80
CA GLY A 30 -9.12 19.36 -25.52
C GLY A 30 -8.00 19.27 -24.48
N ARG A 31 -7.82 20.35 -23.72
CA ARG A 31 -6.87 20.37 -22.61
C ARG A 31 -7.28 19.23 -21.70
N PHE A 32 -6.51 18.15 -21.74
CA PHE A 32 -6.56 17.13 -20.71
C PHE A 32 -6.35 17.85 -19.39
N SER A 33 -7.35 17.75 -18.52
CA SER A 33 -7.30 18.31 -17.19
C SER A 33 -6.14 17.64 -16.48
N LEU A 34 -5.05 18.40 -16.27
CA LEU A 34 -4.03 18.02 -15.31
C LEU A 34 -4.78 17.81 -13.98
N ALA A 35 -4.57 16.67 -13.33
CA ALA A 35 -5.16 16.42 -12.03
C ALA A 35 -4.81 17.59 -11.11
N ALA A 36 -5.83 18.30 -10.62
CA ALA A 36 -5.62 19.44 -9.74
C ALA A 36 -4.84 18.97 -8.51
N GLU A 37 -3.75 19.68 -8.20
CA GLU A 37 -2.93 19.36 -7.04
C GLU A 37 -3.75 19.54 -5.76
N PRO A 38 -3.78 18.55 -4.86
CA PRO A 38 -4.60 18.62 -3.67
C PRO A 38 -4.04 19.67 -2.70
N ILE A 39 -4.88 20.62 -2.29
CA ILE A 39 -4.54 21.64 -1.30
C ILE A 39 -5.08 21.27 0.07
N THR A 40 -4.34 21.62 1.12
CA THR A 40 -4.81 21.47 2.51
C THR A 40 -5.42 22.81 2.95
N GLY A 41 -6.75 22.87 2.98
CA GLY A 41 -7.46 24.07 3.47
C GLY A 41 -7.27 24.28 4.98
N LYS A 42 -7.21 25.54 5.42
CA LYS A 42 -7.04 25.91 6.83
C LYS A 42 -8.39 26.00 7.54
N VAL A 43 -8.55 25.36 8.70
CA VAL A 43 -9.77 25.51 9.53
C VAL A 43 -9.80 26.92 10.11
N THR A 44 -10.87 27.67 9.85
CA THR A 44 -11.04 29.04 10.35
C THR A 44 -12.15 29.16 11.38
N HIS A 45 -13.24 28.40 11.22
CA HIS A 45 -14.37 28.43 12.14
C HIS A 45 -14.88 27.01 12.43
N VAL A 46 -15.30 26.79 13.68
CA VAL A 46 -15.96 25.56 14.12
C VAL A 46 -17.17 25.95 14.97
N THR A 47 -18.36 25.51 14.56
CA THR A 47 -19.59 25.67 15.35
C THR A 47 -20.01 24.30 15.88
N LEU A 48 -20.04 24.16 17.21
CA LEU A 48 -20.36 22.89 17.85
C LEU A 48 -21.86 22.77 18.13
N TYR A 49 -22.43 21.63 17.75
CA TYR A 49 -23.79 21.20 18.08
C TYR A 49 -23.74 19.94 18.95
N ARG A 50 -24.90 19.50 19.45
CA ARG A 50 -24.98 18.26 20.23
C ARG A 50 -24.71 17.05 19.33
N GLY A 51 -23.53 16.43 19.47
CA GLY A 51 -23.13 15.23 18.72
C GLY A 51 -22.51 15.50 17.34
N GLN A 52 -22.42 16.77 16.92
CA GLN A 52 -21.91 17.16 15.60
C GLN A 52 -21.19 18.51 15.67
N ALA A 53 -20.27 18.77 14.74
CA ALA A 53 -19.68 20.09 14.53
C ALA A 53 -19.77 20.49 13.06
N GLN A 54 -20.09 21.75 12.80
CA GLN A 54 -19.91 22.37 11.49
C GLN A 54 -18.53 23.01 11.44
N VAL A 55 -17.72 22.58 10.47
CA VAL A 55 -16.36 23.06 10.27
C VAL A 55 -16.28 23.84 8.96
N THR A 56 -15.70 25.04 9.04
CA THR A 56 -15.40 25.87 7.88
C THR A 56 -13.90 25.85 7.63
N ARG A 57 -13.50 25.37 6.44
CA ARG A 57 -12.13 25.45 5.94
C ARG A 57 -12.03 26.51 4.86
N LEU A 58 -10.96 27.29 4.90
CA LEU A 58 -10.63 28.28 3.88
C LEU A 58 -9.59 27.66 2.93
N ALA A 59 -9.93 27.64 1.66
CA ALA A 59 -9.09 27.18 0.56
C ALA A 59 -8.67 28.38 -0.29
N ALA A 60 -7.37 28.66 -0.32
CA ALA A 60 -6.80 29.70 -1.19
C ALA A 60 -6.68 29.15 -2.62
N ILE A 61 -7.09 29.95 -3.60
CA ILE A 61 -7.14 29.57 -5.01
C ILE A 61 -6.40 30.63 -5.84
N ASP A 62 -5.21 30.25 -6.28
CA ASP A 62 -4.43 31.04 -7.22
C ASP A 62 -4.68 30.59 -8.66
N GLY A 63 -4.51 31.50 -9.63
CA GLY A 63 -4.58 31.18 -11.05
C GLY A 63 -5.48 32.09 -11.87
N ALA A 64 -5.52 31.80 -13.18
CA ALA A 64 -6.25 32.59 -14.18
C ALA A 64 -7.78 32.47 -14.06
N ALA A 65 -8.49 33.42 -14.66
CA ALA A 65 -9.94 33.34 -14.81
C ALA A 65 -10.35 32.12 -15.66
N GLY A 66 -11.53 31.55 -15.38
CA GLY A 66 -12.03 30.37 -16.08
C GLY A 66 -12.57 29.28 -15.17
N ARG A 67 -12.78 28.09 -15.74
CA ARG A 67 -13.23 26.90 -15.02
C ARG A 67 -12.05 26.24 -14.33
N LEU A 68 -12.20 25.99 -13.03
CA LEU A 68 -11.18 25.36 -12.20
C LEU A 68 -11.78 24.19 -11.42
N GLU A 69 -10.97 23.16 -11.24
CA GLU A 69 -11.21 22.07 -10.31
C GLU A 69 -10.24 22.23 -9.14
N VAL A 70 -10.77 22.26 -7.91
CA VAL A 70 -9.98 22.40 -6.69
C VAL A 70 -10.26 21.23 -5.78
N VAL A 71 -9.20 20.52 -5.38
CA VAL A 71 -9.30 19.34 -4.50
C VAL A 71 -8.81 19.73 -3.11
N VAL A 72 -9.71 19.72 -2.13
CA VAL A 72 -9.36 19.89 -0.71
C VAL A 72 -9.23 18.50 -0.09
N SER A 73 -8.01 18.13 0.29
CA SER A 73 -7.71 16.81 0.85
C SER A 73 -7.74 16.79 2.38
N ASN A 74 -7.46 15.62 2.96
CA ASN A 74 -7.35 15.41 4.41
C ASN A 74 -8.62 15.83 5.19
N LEU A 75 -9.79 15.42 4.67
CA LEU A 75 -11.06 15.60 5.40
C LEU A 75 -11.18 14.56 6.53
N PRO A 76 -11.85 14.92 7.65
CA PRO A 76 -11.98 14.01 8.80
C PRO A 76 -12.70 12.71 8.46
N GLU A 77 -12.40 11.65 9.22
CA GLU A 77 -13.02 10.34 9.03
C GLU A 77 -14.54 10.35 9.24
N GLN A 78 -15.00 11.07 10.26
CA GLN A 78 -16.40 11.15 10.66
C GLN A 78 -17.19 12.26 9.92
N ILE A 79 -16.68 12.73 8.78
CA ILE A 79 -17.38 13.70 7.93
C ILE A 79 -18.71 13.13 7.41
N VAL A 80 -19.74 13.96 7.31
CA VAL A 80 -21.02 13.62 6.69
C VAL A 80 -20.95 13.97 5.19
N PRO A 81 -20.84 13.01 4.25
CA PRO A 81 -20.55 13.30 2.84
C PRO A 81 -21.59 14.20 2.14
N ASN A 82 -22.86 14.12 2.56
CA ASN A 82 -23.94 14.90 1.95
C ASN A 82 -24.10 16.30 2.56
N SER A 83 -23.23 16.69 3.49
CA SER A 83 -23.26 18.01 4.15
C SER A 83 -22.30 19.02 3.53
N LEU A 84 -21.52 18.62 2.52
CA LEU A 84 -20.51 19.47 1.91
C LEU A 84 -21.15 20.56 1.06
N PHE A 85 -20.82 21.81 1.33
CA PHE A 85 -21.11 22.94 0.47
C PHE A 85 -19.96 23.94 0.49
N ALA A 86 -19.84 24.76 -0.55
CA ALA A 86 -18.79 25.76 -0.64
C ALA A 86 -19.37 27.13 -1.00
N GLU A 87 -18.73 28.17 -0.50
CA GLU A 87 -19.04 29.57 -0.75
C GLU A 87 -17.81 30.24 -1.35
N GLY A 88 -17.97 30.88 -2.51
CA GLY A 88 -16.94 31.73 -3.11
C GLY A 88 -17.08 33.18 -2.67
N ASP A 89 -16.01 33.95 -2.88
CA ASP A 89 -16.06 35.41 -2.88
C ASP A 89 -16.81 35.96 -4.11
N ASP A 90 -16.89 37.29 -4.24
CA ASP A 90 -17.63 37.97 -5.32
C ASP A 90 -17.14 37.59 -6.74
N ASN A 91 -15.92 37.05 -6.88
CA ASN A 91 -15.31 36.70 -8.17
C ASN A 91 -15.31 35.18 -8.46
N VAL A 92 -15.89 34.37 -7.57
CA VAL A 92 -15.90 32.91 -7.67
C VAL A 92 -17.32 32.35 -7.55
N GLU A 93 -17.81 31.75 -8.64
CA GLU A 93 -19.08 31.02 -8.66
C GLU A 93 -18.83 29.51 -8.45
N ILE A 94 -19.44 28.93 -7.41
CA ILE A 94 -19.37 27.49 -7.13
C ILE A 94 -20.40 26.75 -7.99
N ARG A 95 -19.94 25.79 -8.80
CA ARG A 95 -20.80 24.97 -9.68
C ARG A 95 -21.24 23.68 -9.02
N ALA A 96 -20.31 23.01 -8.35
CA ALA A 96 -20.59 21.76 -7.64
C ALA A 96 -19.51 21.47 -6.60
N VAL A 97 -19.90 20.75 -5.55
CA VAL A 97 -18.98 20.15 -4.58
C VAL A 97 -19.27 18.66 -4.55
N ARG A 98 -18.23 17.84 -4.69
CA ARG A 98 -18.33 16.37 -4.66
C ARG A 98 -17.42 15.80 -3.59
N PHE A 99 -17.96 14.89 -2.79
CA PHE A 99 -17.15 14.08 -1.89
C PHE A 99 -16.56 12.90 -2.66
N ARG A 100 -15.27 12.64 -2.48
CA ARG A 100 -14.59 11.45 -2.98
C ARG A 100 -13.70 10.85 -1.91
N THR A 101 -13.68 9.54 -1.85
CA THR A 101 -12.67 8.76 -1.12
C THR A 101 -11.68 8.17 -2.09
N ARG A 102 -10.39 8.33 -1.80
CA ARG A 102 -9.29 7.72 -2.54
C ARG A 102 -8.45 6.90 -1.56
N ALA A 103 -8.18 5.65 -1.89
CA ALA A 103 -7.14 4.90 -1.20
C ALA A 103 -5.79 5.50 -1.57
N VAL A 104 -5.07 6.05 -0.61
CA VAL A 104 -3.68 6.44 -0.78
C VAL A 104 -2.86 5.45 0.00
N GLY A 105 -2.45 4.40 -0.70
CA GLY A 105 -1.32 3.60 -0.27
C GLY A 105 -0.09 4.17 -0.97
N GLU A 106 0.84 4.75 -0.21
CA GLU A 106 2.25 4.55 -0.56
C GLU A 106 2.41 3.05 -0.74
N GLU A 107 2.83 2.56 -1.91
CA GLU A 107 2.94 1.12 -2.14
C GLU A 107 3.88 0.53 -1.06
N PRO A 108 3.38 -0.15 -0.02
CA PRO A 108 4.24 -0.78 1.00
C PRO A 108 4.86 -2.05 0.41
N ARG A 109 4.79 -2.21 -0.93
CA ARG A 109 5.05 -3.44 -1.65
C ARG A 109 6.48 -3.87 -1.48
N GLU A 110 7.45 -2.97 -1.37
CA GLU A 110 8.84 -3.39 -1.21
C GLU A 110 9.12 -3.90 0.20
N GLU A 111 8.76 -3.14 1.23
CA GLU A 111 8.91 -3.54 2.64
C GLU A 111 8.07 -4.78 2.99
N VAL A 112 6.81 -4.84 2.54
CA VAL A 112 5.95 -6.02 2.72
C VAL A 112 6.45 -7.20 1.91
N ARG A 113 6.99 -7.02 0.69
CA ARG A 113 7.62 -8.13 -0.05
C ARG A 113 8.86 -8.64 0.66
N ALA A 114 9.68 -7.76 1.24
CA ALA A 114 10.86 -8.15 2.00
C ALA A 114 10.45 -8.98 3.22
N LEU A 115 9.43 -8.54 3.97
CA LEU A 115 8.85 -9.30 5.08
C LEU A 115 8.24 -10.63 4.62
N ASP A 116 7.53 -10.67 3.48
CA ASP A 116 6.97 -11.90 2.91
C ASP A 116 8.06 -12.90 2.48
N VAL A 117 9.23 -12.43 2.05
CA VAL A 117 10.38 -13.30 1.77
C VAL A 117 10.92 -13.87 3.08
N GLN A 118 11.15 -13.01 4.09
CA GLN A 118 11.64 -13.44 5.40
C GLN A 118 10.69 -14.45 6.07
N LEU A 119 9.38 -14.20 6.05
CA LEU A 119 8.36 -15.12 6.57
C LEU A 119 8.43 -16.49 5.89
N ARG A 120 8.56 -16.52 4.55
CA ARG A 120 8.68 -17.77 3.79
C ARG A 120 9.96 -18.52 4.14
N ASP A 121 11.07 -17.80 4.31
CA ASP A 121 12.34 -18.42 4.67
C ASP A 121 12.33 -18.96 6.10
N THR A 122 11.80 -18.22 7.08
CA THR A 122 11.62 -18.68 8.46
C THR A 122 10.69 -19.91 8.50
N GLN A 123 9.57 -19.89 7.77
CA GLN A 123 8.67 -21.05 7.69
C GLN A 123 9.38 -22.29 7.11
N ARG A 124 10.23 -22.11 6.09
CA ARG A 124 11.03 -23.21 5.52
C ARG A 124 12.04 -23.75 6.53
N GLN A 125 12.66 -22.89 7.34
CA GLN A 125 13.57 -23.32 8.40
C GLN A 125 12.85 -24.12 9.48
N ILE A 126 11.64 -23.70 9.88
CA ILE A 126 10.79 -24.46 10.81
C ILE A 126 10.47 -25.84 10.24
N GLU A 127 10.04 -25.93 8.98
CA GLU A 127 9.74 -27.21 8.33
C GLU A 127 10.96 -28.13 8.28
N LEU A 128 12.15 -27.58 7.98
CA LEU A 128 13.40 -28.33 7.99
C LEU A 128 13.76 -28.85 9.39
N ALA A 129 13.62 -28.03 10.42
CA ALA A 129 13.86 -28.42 11.81
C ALA A 129 12.89 -29.51 12.27
N GLN A 130 11.60 -29.38 11.94
CA GLN A 130 10.58 -30.41 12.21
C GLN A 130 10.89 -31.75 11.50
N LYS A 131 11.34 -31.70 10.24
CA LYS A 131 11.78 -32.90 9.51
C LYS A 131 12.97 -33.58 10.16
N ARG A 132 13.93 -32.81 10.69
CA ARG A 132 15.06 -33.34 11.45
C ARG A 132 14.60 -33.99 12.76
N GLN A 133 13.72 -33.33 13.50
CA GLN A 133 13.14 -33.89 14.72
C GLN A 133 12.41 -35.21 14.45
N ALA A 134 11.62 -35.29 13.37
CA ALA A 134 10.97 -36.53 12.96
C ALA A 134 11.97 -37.65 12.58
N LEU A 135 13.12 -37.30 12.00
CA LEU A 135 14.19 -38.26 11.72
C LEU A 135 14.82 -38.80 13.00
N LEU A 136 15.05 -37.94 14.00
CA LEU A 136 15.54 -38.37 15.31
C LEU A 136 14.57 -39.34 15.98
N GLY A 137 13.27 -39.04 15.96
CA GLY A 137 12.24 -39.97 16.47
C GLY A 137 12.30 -41.36 15.80
N LYS A 138 12.54 -41.42 14.48
CA LYS A 138 12.73 -42.71 13.77
C LYS A 138 14.01 -43.43 14.19
N ARG A 139 15.10 -42.71 14.45
CA ARG A 139 16.35 -43.30 14.96
C ARG A 139 16.15 -43.88 16.35
N THR A 140 15.47 -43.15 17.24
CA THR A 140 15.13 -43.62 18.58
C THR A 140 14.27 -44.89 18.52
N GLU A 141 13.25 -44.92 17.66
CA GLU A 141 12.41 -46.11 17.48
C GLU A 141 13.22 -47.32 16.95
N TYR A 142 14.16 -47.08 16.04
CA TYR A 142 15.06 -48.14 15.56
C TYR A 142 15.95 -48.69 16.68
N LEU A 143 16.57 -47.82 17.48
CA LEU A 143 17.40 -48.23 18.62
C LEU A 143 16.59 -49.03 19.64
N ALA A 144 15.36 -48.60 19.95
CA ALA A 144 14.46 -49.34 20.85
C ALA A 144 14.12 -50.75 20.33
N LYS A 145 13.92 -50.92 19.00
CA LYS A 145 13.72 -52.24 18.39
C LYS A 145 14.98 -53.10 18.47
N LEU A 146 16.16 -52.50 18.30
CA LEU A 146 17.43 -53.19 18.40
C LEU A 146 17.70 -53.67 19.84
N GLU A 147 17.43 -52.83 20.85
CA GLU A 147 17.48 -53.21 22.26
C GLU A 147 16.52 -54.36 22.58
N GLY A 148 15.28 -54.27 22.07
CA GLY A 148 14.28 -55.32 22.19
C GLY A 148 14.66 -56.65 21.54
N PHE A 149 15.58 -56.65 20.57
CA PHE A 149 16.13 -57.87 19.97
C PHE A 149 17.37 -58.38 20.73
N VAL A 150 18.27 -57.47 21.12
CA VAL A 150 19.57 -57.80 21.70
C VAL A 150 19.44 -58.34 23.12
N ALA A 151 18.63 -57.71 23.98
CA ALA A 151 18.53 -58.14 25.38
C ALA A 151 17.95 -59.58 25.56
N PRO A 152 16.86 -59.98 24.87
CA PRO A 152 16.37 -61.36 24.95
C PRO A 152 17.32 -62.39 24.33
N THR A 153 18.00 -62.02 23.23
CA THR A 153 18.98 -62.89 22.57
C THR A 153 20.19 -63.11 23.46
N ALA A 154 20.73 -62.05 24.08
CA ALA A 154 21.81 -62.14 25.05
C ALA A 154 21.45 -63.02 26.25
N GLN A 155 20.22 -62.91 26.76
CA GLN A 155 19.73 -63.78 27.85
C GLN A 155 19.67 -65.26 27.42
N THR A 156 19.25 -65.51 26.18
CA THR A 156 19.19 -66.87 25.61
C THR A 156 20.58 -67.47 25.39
N ASP A 157 21.52 -66.69 24.87
CA ASP A 157 22.88 -67.13 24.59
C ASP A 157 23.70 -67.32 25.87
N LEU A 158 23.43 -66.49 26.89
CA LEU A 158 23.98 -66.68 28.24
C LEU A 158 23.51 -68.02 28.84
N ALA A 159 22.22 -68.33 28.74
CA ALA A 159 21.67 -69.60 29.23
C ALA A 159 22.24 -70.83 28.50
N LYS A 160 22.68 -70.66 27.24
CA LYS A 160 23.31 -71.71 26.42
C LYS A 160 24.84 -71.73 26.54
N GLY A 161 25.44 -70.78 27.25
CA GLY A 161 26.90 -70.66 27.41
C GLY A 161 27.65 -70.25 26.14
N VAL A 162 26.98 -69.65 25.15
CA VAL A 162 27.54 -69.24 23.85
C VAL A 162 27.58 -67.72 23.67
N LEU A 163 27.37 -66.96 24.75
CA LEU A 163 27.33 -65.50 24.70
C LEU A 163 28.69 -64.91 24.29
N ASP A 164 28.66 -64.06 23.26
CA ASP A 164 29.77 -63.18 22.92
C ASP A 164 29.65 -61.87 23.71
N ALA A 165 30.35 -61.80 24.84
CA ALA A 165 30.32 -60.65 25.74
C ALA A 165 30.89 -59.37 25.09
N GLU A 166 31.90 -59.50 24.24
CA GLU A 166 32.56 -58.36 23.60
C GLU A 166 31.67 -57.73 22.53
N ALA A 167 30.97 -58.55 21.75
CA ALA A 167 29.98 -58.07 20.79
C ALA A 167 28.81 -57.37 21.50
N LEU A 168 28.34 -57.91 22.63
CA LEU A 168 27.26 -57.30 23.42
C LEU A 168 27.67 -55.95 24.00
N GLU A 169 28.89 -55.84 24.54
CA GLU A 169 29.44 -54.58 25.05
C GLU A 169 29.50 -53.53 23.93
N ARG A 170 30.04 -53.89 22.75
CA ARG A 170 30.13 -52.98 21.60
C ARG A 170 28.77 -52.44 21.16
N ILE A 171 27.76 -53.30 21.07
CA ILE A 171 26.39 -52.88 20.68
C ILE A 171 25.77 -51.99 21.75
N THR A 172 25.96 -52.33 23.02
CA THR A 172 25.38 -51.57 24.16
C THR A 172 26.00 -50.17 24.24
N THR A 173 27.32 -50.07 24.18
CA THR A 173 28.02 -48.78 24.18
C THR A 173 27.63 -47.92 22.98
N PHE A 174 27.55 -48.53 21.77
CA PHE A 174 27.06 -47.84 20.59
C PHE A 174 25.63 -47.29 20.79
N ALA A 175 24.72 -48.07 21.38
CA ALA A 175 23.36 -47.61 21.65
C ALA A 175 23.33 -46.42 22.62
N PHE A 176 24.11 -46.47 23.71
CA PHE A 176 24.22 -45.34 24.65
C PHE A 176 24.79 -44.08 24.00
N ASP A 177 25.85 -44.19 23.20
CA ASP A 177 26.44 -43.07 22.48
C ASP A 177 25.44 -42.44 21.50
N GLN A 178 24.65 -43.27 20.81
CA GLN A 178 23.59 -42.79 19.91
C GLN A 178 22.45 -42.10 20.67
N HIS A 179 22.00 -42.64 21.81
CA HIS A 179 20.97 -42.00 22.63
C HIS A 179 21.44 -40.66 23.18
N GLU A 180 22.68 -40.56 23.64
CA GLU A 180 23.25 -39.29 24.11
C GLU A 180 23.32 -38.24 22.98
N THR A 181 23.72 -38.68 21.79
CA THR A 181 23.76 -37.82 20.60
C THR A 181 22.36 -37.34 20.20
N ILE A 182 21.38 -38.24 20.16
CA ILE A 182 19.99 -37.91 19.85
C ILE A 182 19.43 -36.91 20.87
N ALA A 183 19.61 -37.15 22.17
CA ALA A 183 19.11 -36.27 23.22
C ALA A 183 19.68 -34.85 23.11
N LYS A 184 20.99 -34.73 22.81
CA LYS A 184 21.63 -33.43 22.56
C LYS A 184 21.03 -32.72 21.34
N GLU A 185 20.88 -33.43 20.23
CA GLU A 185 20.30 -32.87 19.00
C GLU A 185 18.83 -32.46 19.17
N GLU A 186 18.04 -33.21 19.94
CA GLU A 186 16.64 -32.89 20.24
C GLU A 186 16.50 -31.60 21.03
N VAL A 187 17.33 -31.38 22.06
CA VAL A 187 17.32 -30.15 22.86
C VAL A 187 17.68 -28.94 21.98
N GLU A 188 18.71 -29.05 21.15
CA GLU A 188 19.12 -27.97 20.25
C GLU A 188 18.04 -27.67 19.19
N LEU A 189 17.41 -28.70 18.61
CA LEU A 189 16.31 -28.51 17.67
C LEU A 189 15.08 -27.88 18.32
N ALA A 190 14.74 -28.28 19.55
CA ALA A 190 13.63 -27.70 20.29
C ALA A 190 13.85 -26.20 20.55
N LYS A 191 15.06 -25.82 20.96
CA LYS A 191 15.45 -24.42 21.13
C LYS A 191 15.37 -23.64 19.81
N GLN A 192 15.92 -24.20 18.73
CA GLN A 192 15.85 -23.58 17.39
C GLN A 192 14.40 -23.37 16.93
N LEU A 193 13.51 -24.35 17.16
CA LEU A 193 12.10 -24.23 16.81
C LEU A 193 11.40 -23.12 17.59
N GLN A 194 11.71 -22.97 18.87
CA GLN A 194 11.17 -21.89 19.68
C GLN A 194 11.64 -20.52 19.15
N GLU A 195 12.94 -20.35 18.90
CA GLU A 195 13.49 -19.09 18.38
C GLU A 195 12.88 -18.73 17.01
N LEU A 196 12.71 -19.71 16.12
CA LEU A 196 12.07 -19.50 14.81
C LEU A 196 10.59 -19.14 14.93
N ALA A 197 9.86 -19.72 15.90
CA ALA A 197 8.46 -19.39 16.15
C ALA A 197 8.30 -17.95 16.65
N GLU A 198 9.15 -17.52 17.58
CA GLU A 198 9.18 -16.13 18.09
C GLU A 198 9.48 -15.13 16.96
N GLN A 199 10.45 -15.45 16.09
CA GLN A 199 10.76 -14.64 14.91
C GLN A 199 9.57 -14.56 13.94
N LEU A 200 8.88 -15.68 13.71
CA LEU A 200 7.72 -15.72 12.82
C LEU A 200 6.56 -14.86 13.36
N GLU A 201 6.31 -14.89 14.68
CA GLU A 201 5.30 -14.02 15.30
C GLU A 201 5.67 -12.54 15.15
N LEU A 202 6.93 -12.18 15.39
CA LEU A 202 7.42 -10.82 15.26
C LEU A 202 7.28 -10.29 13.83
N LEU A 203 7.68 -11.08 12.82
CA LEU A 203 7.55 -10.71 11.40
C LEU A 203 6.09 -10.54 10.99
N ASN A 204 5.19 -11.42 11.47
CA ASN A 204 3.76 -11.28 11.21
C ASN A 204 3.17 -10.00 11.82
N ARG A 205 3.60 -9.64 13.03
CA ARG A 205 3.17 -8.39 13.70
C ARG A 205 3.63 -7.17 12.91
N GLN A 206 4.90 -7.10 12.52
CA GLN A 206 5.44 -6.01 11.71
C GLN A 206 4.69 -5.86 10.39
N ARG A 207 4.43 -6.98 9.71
CA ARG A 207 3.65 -6.99 8.47
C ARG A 207 2.22 -6.47 8.67
N ALA A 208 1.57 -6.86 9.77
CA ALA A 208 0.22 -6.41 10.10
C ALA A 208 0.18 -4.90 10.41
N GLU A 209 1.16 -4.37 11.13
CA GLU A 209 1.28 -2.93 11.42
C GLU A 209 1.41 -2.10 10.15
N ILE A 210 2.30 -2.50 9.23
CA ILE A 210 2.49 -1.81 7.94
C ILE A 210 1.22 -1.91 7.09
N THR A 211 0.59 -3.08 7.03
CA THR A 211 -0.62 -3.29 6.22
C THR A 211 -1.83 -2.53 6.79
N ALA A 212 -1.92 -2.40 8.11
CA ALA A 212 -2.96 -1.60 8.78
C ALA A 212 -2.78 -0.10 8.49
N GLY A 213 -1.54 0.39 8.42
CA GLY A 213 -1.22 1.77 8.02
C GLY A 213 -1.38 2.04 6.52
N ALA A 214 -1.25 1.01 5.67
CA ALA A 214 -1.31 1.13 4.21
C ALA A 214 -2.71 1.35 3.62
N SER A 215 -3.77 1.13 4.40
CA SER A 215 -5.15 1.41 3.99
C SER A 215 -5.62 2.81 4.42
N GLN A 216 -4.76 3.83 4.30
CA GLN A 216 -5.19 5.19 4.52
C GLN A 216 -6.12 5.64 3.38
N THR A 217 -7.42 5.68 3.69
CA THR A 217 -8.42 6.28 2.81
C THR A 217 -8.40 7.79 3.01
N ILE A 218 -7.84 8.52 2.04
CA ILE A 218 -7.95 9.97 2.02
C ILE A 218 -9.35 10.35 1.55
N ARG A 219 -9.99 11.20 2.35
CA ARG A 219 -11.29 11.80 2.07
C ARG A 219 -11.06 13.20 1.52
N GLU A 220 -11.67 13.50 0.38
CA GLU A 220 -11.42 14.71 -0.39
C GLU A 220 -12.74 15.37 -0.82
N ALA A 221 -12.74 16.70 -0.89
CA ALA A 221 -13.78 17.49 -1.52
C ALA A 221 -13.28 18.02 -2.86
N VAL A 222 -13.96 17.67 -3.94
CA VAL A 222 -13.69 18.18 -5.29
C VAL A 222 -14.68 19.30 -5.57
N MET A 223 -14.19 20.53 -5.64
CA MET A 223 -14.98 21.72 -5.93
C MET A 223 -14.78 22.10 -7.40
N PHE A 224 -15.88 22.24 -8.13
CA PHE A 224 -15.91 22.77 -9.48
C PHE A 224 -16.38 24.22 -9.39
N LEU A 225 -15.56 25.15 -9.86
CA LEU A 225 -15.84 26.59 -9.76
C LEU A 225 -15.52 27.33 -11.05
N GLN A 226 -16.17 28.48 -11.20
CA GLN A 226 -15.96 29.43 -12.29
C GLN A 226 -15.42 30.72 -11.69
N LYS A 227 -14.21 31.09 -12.08
CA LYS A 227 -13.56 32.32 -11.66
C LYS A 227 -13.73 33.39 -12.73
N HIS A 228 -14.09 34.60 -12.32
CA HIS A 228 -14.40 35.71 -13.22
C HIS A 228 -13.24 36.71 -13.42
N ALA A 229 -12.25 36.72 -12.52
CA ALA A 229 -11.08 37.60 -12.59
C ALA A 229 -9.77 36.84 -12.31
N GLU A 230 -8.64 37.35 -12.81
CA GLU A 230 -7.31 36.86 -12.45
C GLU A 230 -6.87 37.41 -11.09
N GLY A 231 -6.12 36.64 -10.30
CA GLY A 231 -5.63 37.05 -8.97
C GLY A 231 -5.98 36.03 -7.87
N PRO A 232 -5.51 36.20 -6.62
CA PRO A 232 -5.86 35.28 -5.53
C PRO A 232 -7.36 35.37 -5.21
N ALA A 233 -7.99 34.23 -4.92
CA ALA A 233 -9.37 34.14 -4.47
C ALA A 233 -9.49 33.15 -3.31
N GLU A 234 -10.54 33.29 -2.50
CA GLU A 234 -10.78 32.42 -1.35
C GLU A 234 -12.12 31.71 -1.46
N VAL A 235 -12.13 30.41 -1.13
CA VAL A 235 -13.37 29.62 -1.05
C VAL A 235 -13.49 29.03 0.34
N ARG A 236 -14.68 29.17 0.94
CA ARG A 236 -15.02 28.55 2.21
C ARG A 236 -15.72 27.23 1.95
N LEU A 237 -15.06 26.14 2.32
CA LEU A 237 -15.64 24.80 2.33
C LEU A 237 -16.25 24.53 3.71
N ASN A 238 -17.55 24.24 3.74
CA ASN A 238 -18.30 23.90 4.93
C ASN A 238 -18.70 22.43 4.90
N TYR A 239 -18.64 21.76 6.05
CA TYR A 239 -19.09 20.38 6.22
C TYR A 239 -19.40 20.08 7.68
N LEU A 240 -20.21 19.03 7.89
CA LEU A 240 -20.51 18.48 9.21
C LEU A 240 -19.59 17.30 9.53
N VAL A 241 -19.21 17.20 10.79
CA VAL A 241 -18.47 16.08 11.39
C VAL A 241 -19.29 15.51 12.53
N ASN A 242 -19.46 14.19 12.57
CA ASN A 242 -20.17 13.49 13.64
C ASN A 242 -19.29 13.25 14.88
N SER A 243 -19.91 12.77 15.96
CA SER A 243 -19.26 12.36 17.21
C SER A 243 -18.45 13.46 17.90
N CYS A 244 -18.87 14.72 17.74
CA CYS A 244 -18.30 15.85 18.48
C CYS A 244 -19.08 16.06 19.79
N GLY A 245 -18.37 16.33 20.88
CA GLY A 245 -18.95 16.61 22.19
C GLY A 245 -18.18 17.68 22.94
N TRP A 246 -18.85 18.33 23.89
CA TRP A 246 -18.20 19.19 24.88
C TRP A 246 -18.75 18.84 26.26
N SER A 247 -17.89 18.95 27.27
CA SER A 247 -18.27 18.87 28.67
C SER A 247 -17.71 20.09 29.38
N PRO A 248 -18.52 20.83 30.16
CA PRO A 248 -17.99 21.91 30.97
C PRO A 248 -17.02 21.34 32.02
N SER A 249 -15.84 21.93 32.14
CA SER A 249 -14.98 21.77 33.32
C SER A 249 -15.24 22.95 34.24
N TYR A 250 -15.84 22.69 35.40
CA TYR A 250 -15.99 23.67 36.48
C TYR A 250 -14.87 23.51 37.51
#